data_AF-A0A9D2B567-F1
#
_entry.id   AF-A0A9D2B567-F1
#
_cell.length_a   1.000
_cell.length_b   1.000
_cell.length_c   1.000
_cell.angle_alpha   90.00
_cell.angle_beta   90.00
_cell.angle_gamma   90.00
#
_symmetry.space_group_name_H-M   'P 1'
#
loop_
_entity.id
_entity.type
_entity.pdbx_description
1 polymer ?
#
loop_
_entity_poly.entity_id
_entity_poly.type
_entity_poly.pdbx_seq_one_letter_code
_entity_poly.pdbx_strand_id
1 'polypeptide(L)'
;MRHGLMWYLCGLGSNIRPETNLPCAVAELAMRYGTLWLSPVIRTRPEGMMTPHAFLNALVVLRCELSPAALKLEFNALEEQMGRNRSDPQSRYSDRPIDVDILESSPRRHFTGRGIHESYYCALFHDTGSQPTVTLCLNGQSLGQAPATIYWNESTGHEVIVEQGKQLQYDTAKPTLPG
;
A
#
# COMPACT_ATOMS: atom_id res chain seq x y z
N MET A 1 -25.01 -8.91 -2.31
CA MET A 1 -24.71 -9.23 -0.90
C MET A 1 -23.90 -8.07 -0.34
N ARG A 2 -24.36 -7.40 0.73
CA ARG A 2 -23.57 -6.35 1.39
C ARG A 2 -22.59 -7.04 2.34
N HIS A 3 -21.30 -6.95 2.07
CA HIS A 3 -20.29 -7.38 3.03
C HIS A 3 -20.16 -6.31 4.13
N GLY A 4 -19.90 -6.75 5.37
CA GLY A 4 -19.63 -5.82 6.46
C GLY A 4 -18.31 -5.08 6.21
N LEU A 5 -18.13 -3.96 6.88
CA LEU A 5 -16.91 -3.16 6.84
C LEU A 5 -15.69 -4.01 7.24
N MET A 6 -14.69 -4.07 6.38
CA MET A 6 -13.46 -4.87 6.56
C MET A 6 -12.23 -4.00 6.39
N TRP A 7 -11.15 -4.40 7.06
CA TRP A 7 -9.82 -3.83 6.91
C TRP A 7 -8.95 -4.74 6.06
N TYR A 8 -8.12 -4.13 5.23
CA TYR A 8 -7.21 -4.83 4.34
C TYR A 8 -5.80 -4.33 4.56
N LEU A 9 -4.86 -5.26 4.72
CA LEU A 9 -3.43 -5.00 4.60
C LEU A 9 -3.04 -5.36 3.18
N CYS A 10 -2.49 -4.40 2.46
CA CYS A 10 -2.10 -4.56 1.07
C CYS A 10 -0.62 -4.22 0.87
N GLY A 11 0.01 -4.90 -0.08
CA GLY A 11 1.31 -4.54 -0.61
C GLY A 11 1.16 -3.64 -1.84
N LEU A 12 1.98 -2.60 -1.92
CA LEU A 12 2.14 -1.75 -3.09
C LEU A 12 3.55 -1.93 -3.64
N GLY A 13 3.68 -2.19 -4.94
CA GLY A 13 4.97 -2.33 -5.62
C GLY A 13 5.00 -1.65 -6.98
N SER A 14 6.06 -0.90 -7.28
CA SER A 14 6.25 -0.27 -8.60
C SER A 14 7.71 -0.33 -9.03
N ASN A 15 7.98 -0.54 -10.31
CA ASN A 15 9.32 -0.39 -10.88
C ASN A 15 9.40 0.41 -12.19
N ILE A 16 8.25 0.76 -12.80
CA ILE A 16 8.20 1.79 -13.86
C ILE A 16 7.95 3.14 -13.20
N ARG A 17 8.86 4.10 -13.36
CA ARG A 17 8.80 5.46 -12.74
C ARG A 17 8.26 5.42 -11.30
N PRO A 18 8.83 4.60 -10.40
CA PRO A 18 8.19 4.28 -9.14
C PRO A 18 8.06 5.48 -8.19
N GLU A 19 8.95 6.46 -8.33
CA GLU A 19 8.88 7.73 -7.59
C GLU A 19 7.67 8.59 -8.00
N THR A 20 7.05 8.31 -9.14
CA THR A 20 5.83 8.98 -9.63
C THR A 20 4.60 8.10 -9.47
N ASN A 21 4.68 6.83 -9.86
CA ASN A 21 3.50 5.97 -9.91
C ASN A 21 3.05 5.52 -8.50
N LEU A 22 3.96 5.21 -7.58
CA LEU A 22 3.59 4.83 -6.21
C LEU A 22 2.79 5.93 -5.49
N PRO A 23 3.24 7.20 -5.44
CA PRO A 23 2.46 8.26 -4.77
C PRO A 23 1.14 8.55 -5.49
N CYS A 24 1.06 8.44 -6.82
CA CYS A 24 -0.21 8.51 -7.55
C CYS A 24 -1.18 7.40 -7.13
N ALA A 25 -0.72 6.15 -7.02
CA ALA A 25 -1.56 5.04 -6.56
C ALA A 25 -2.07 5.28 -5.12
N VAL A 26 -1.21 5.80 -4.24
CA VAL A 26 -1.59 6.15 -2.86
C VAL A 26 -2.66 7.23 -2.83
N ALA A 27 -2.57 8.28 -3.66
CA ALA A 27 -3.63 9.29 -3.78
C ALA A 27 -4.95 8.69 -4.28
N GLU A 28 -4.90 7.90 -5.35
CA GLU A 28 -6.09 7.24 -5.91
C GLU A 28 -6.79 6.35 -4.88
N LEU A 29 -6.01 5.57 -4.12
CA LEU A 29 -6.55 4.74 -3.04
C LEU A 29 -7.16 5.60 -1.92
N ALA A 30 -6.54 6.72 -1.55
CA ALA A 30 -7.04 7.60 -0.50
C ALA A 30 -8.35 8.29 -0.92
N MET A 31 -8.47 8.69 -2.19
CA MET A 31 -9.71 9.22 -2.74
C MET A 31 -10.85 8.19 -2.71
N ARG A 32 -10.56 6.92 -3.04
CA ARG A 32 -11.59 5.86 -3.13
C ARG A 32 -11.99 5.30 -1.78
N TYR A 33 -11.04 5.18 -0.85
CA TYR A 33 -11.23 4.45 0.41
C TYR A 33 -11.09 5.33 1.66
N GLY A 34 -10.87 6.62 1.48
CA GLY A 34 -10.70 7.60 2.55
C GLY A 34 -9.32 7.49 3.20
N THR A 35 -9.29 7.25 4.51
CA THR A 35 -8.03 7.20 5.25
C THR A 35 -7.26 5.91 4.93
N LEU A 36 -5.99 6.09 4.60
CA LEU A 36 -4.98 5.05 4.47
C LEU A 36 -3.93 5.19 5.58
N TRP A 37 -3.28 4.08 5.91
CA TRP A 37 -2.06 4.08 6.71
C TRP A 37 -0.97 3.39 5.91
N LEU A 38 0.09 4.13 5.62
CA LEU A 38 1.20 3.71 4.78
C LEU A 38 2.42 3.42 5.64
N SER A 39 3.15 2.36 5.34
CA SER A 39 4.49 2.11 5.88
C SER A 39 5.54 3.07 5.32
N PRO A 40 6.78 3.04 5.83
CA PRO A 40 7.90 3.52 5.04
C PRO A 40 7.94 2.84 3.68
N VAL A 41 8.49 3.54 2.69
CA VAL A 41 8.72 3.04 1.34
C VAL A 41 10.17 2.56 1.28
N ILE A 42 10.39 1.36 0.78
CA ILE A 42 11.73 0.76 0.65
C ILE A 42 12.02 0.43 -0.80
N ARG A 43 13.31 0.41 -1.14
CA ARG A 43 13.77 -0.05 -2.45
C ARG A 43 14.20 -1.51 -2.37
N THR A 44 13.65 -2.36 -3.24
CA THR A 44 13.99 -3.79 -3.28
C THR A 44 14.44 -4.21 -4.67
N ARG A 45 15.15 -5.34 -4.73
CA ARG A 45 15.46 -6.00 -6.01
C ARG A 45 14.21 -6.74 -6.52
N PRO A 46 14.05 -6.89 -7.83
CA PRO A 46 12.99 -7.73 -8.38
C PRO A 46 13.15 -9.18 -7.91
N GLU A 47 12.06 -9.80 -7.46
CA GLU A 47 11.99 -11.22 -7.12
C GLU A 47 11.18 -11.95 -8.18
N GLY A 48 11.71 -13.04 -8.75
CA GLY A 48 11.02 -13.83 -9.77
C GLY A 48 10.86 -13.16 -11.14
N MET A 49 11.58 -12.05 -11.39
CA MET A 49 11.56 -11.29 -12.66
C MET A 49 12.99 -11.02 -13.15
N MET A 50 13.20 -11.06 -14.47
CA MET A 50 14.46 -10.66 -15.09
C MET A 50 14.38 -9.21 -15.59
N THR A 51 14.68 -8.26 -14.70
CA THR A 51 14.67 -6.82 -15.01
C THR A 51 15.81 -6.11 -14.27
N PRO A 52 16.44 -5.09 -14.85
CA PRO A 52 17.39 -4.24 -14.13
C PRO A 52 16.71 -3.22 -13.21
N HIS A 53 15.39 -3.05 -13.31
CA HIS A 53 14.66 -2.01 -12.60
C HIS A 53 14.29 -2.47 -11.18
N ALA A 54 14.83 -1.77 -10.18
CA ALA A 54 14.47 -1.97 -8.78
C ALA A 54 13.03 -1.53 -8.50
N PHE A 55 12.38 -2.20 -7.56
CA PHE A 55 11.05 -1.82 -7.10
C PHE A 55 11.13 -0.82 -5.95
N LEU A 56 10.13 0.06 -5.86
CA LEU A 56 9.73 0.66 -4.59
C LEU A 56 8.52 -0.10 -4.05
N ASN A 57 8.59 -0.48 -2.77
CA ASN A 57 7.54 -1.22 -2.09
C ASN A 57 7.11 -0.55 -0.79
N ALA A 58 5.83 -0.66 -0.47
CA ALA A 58 5.25 -0.21 0.79
C ALA A 58 4.04 -1.09 1.17
N LEU A 59 3.75 -1.15 2.47
CA LEU A 59 2.48 -1.67 2.97
C LEU A 59 1.48 -0.53 3.11
N VAL A 60 0.22 -0.81 2.80
CA VAL A 60 -0.90 0.11 3.03
C VAL A 60 -2.04 -0.62 3.73
N VAL A 61 -2.64 0.03 4.72
CA VAL A 61 -3.89 -0.41 5.35
C VAL A 61 -5.02 0.47 4.85
N LEU A 62 -6.12 -0.15 4.44
CA LEU A 62 -7.36 0.53 4.05
C LEU A 62 -8.58 -0.16 4.64
N ARG A 63 -9.74 0.52 4.55
CA ARG A 63 -11.02 0.03 5.05
C ARG A 63 -12.11 0.19 4.00
N CYS A 64 -12.86 -0.87 3.69
CA CYS A 64 -13.98 -0.80 2.75
C CYS A 64 -15.03 -1.89 3.01
N GLU A 65 -16.17 -1.79 2.34
CA GLU A 65 -17.27 -2.78 2.39
C GLU A 65 -17.22 -3.79 1.24
N LEU A 66 -16.16 -3.74 0.42
CA LEU A 66 -15.97 -4.69 -0.68
C LEU A 66 -15.53 -6.05 -0.14
N SER A 67 -15.94 -7.13 -0.81
CA SER A 67 -15.33 -8.44 -0.58
C SER A 67 -13.90 -8.45 -1.10
N PRO A 68 -13.03 -9.39 -0.65
CA PRO A 68 -11.67 -9.51 -1.20
C PRO A 68 -11.65 -9.66 -2.73
N ALA A 69 -12.61 -10.40 -3.29
CA ALA A 69 -12.72 -10.56 -4.74
C ALA A 69 -13.10 -9.26 -5.46
N ALA A 70 -14.07 -8.50 -4.92
CA ALA A 70 -14.46 -7.22 -5.48
C ALA A 70 -13.35 -6.18 -5.35
N LEU A 71 -12.67 -6.13 -4.20
CA LEU A 71 -11.52 -5.25 -3.99
C LEU A 71 -10.36 -5.58 -4.95
N LYS A 72 -10.09 -6.87 -5.22
CA LYS A 72 -9.07 -7.26 -6.20
C LYS A 72 -9.42 -6.80 -7.62
N LEU A 73 -10.71 -6.77 -7.99
CA LEU A 73 -11.13 -6.20 -9.27
C LEU A 73 -10.87 -4.69 -9.34
N GLU A 74 -11.17 -3.95 -8.27
CA GLU A 74 -10.87 -2.52 -8.19
C GLU A 74 -9.36 -2.24 -8.28
N PHE A 75 -8.53 -3.08 -7.66
CA PHE A 75 -7.07 -2.99 -7.76
C PHE A 75 -6.58 -3.30 -9.17
N ASN A 76 -7.09 -4.34 -9.81
CA ASN A 76 -6.75 -4.63 -11.20
C ASN A 76 -7.12 -3.46 -12.13
N ALA A 77 -8.28 -2.83 -11.92
CA ALA A 77 -8.71 -1.66 -12.67
C ALA A 77 -7.80 -0.45 -12.44
N LEU A 78 -7.38 -0.19 -11.19
CA LEU A 78 -6.39 0.85 -10.87
C LEU A 78 -5.06 0.59 -11.59
N GLU A 79 -4.56 -0.64 -11.54
CA GLU A 79 -3.32 -1.01 -12.22
C GLU A 79 -3.40 -0.80 -13.74
N GLU A 80 -4.52 -1.18 -14.36
CA GLU A 80 -4.78 -0.96 -15.79
C GLU A 80 -4.87 0.53 -16.13
N GLN A 81 -5.58 1.33 -15.32
CA GLN A 81 -5.65 2.80 -15.46
C GLN A 81 -4.26 3.45 -15.40
N MET A 82 -3.36 2.88 -14.59
CA MET A 82 -1.98 3.34 -14.48
C MET A 82 -1.04 2.78 -15.57
N GLY A 83 -1.57 1.96 -16.49
CA GLY A 83 -0.86 1.48 -17.67
C GLY A 83 -0.34 0.05 -17.59
N ARG A 84 -0.73 -0.75 -16.57
CA ARG A 84 -0.38 -2.18 -16.53
C ARG A 84 -1.22 -2.93 -17.57
N ASN A 85 -0.56 -3.59 -18.51
CA ASN A 85 -1.25 -4.52 -19.39
C ASN A 85 -1.48 -5.85 -18.68
N ARG A 86 -2.69 -6.07 -18.13
CA ARG A 86 -3.05 -7.35 -17.48
C ARG A 86 -3.52 -8.43 -18.46
N SER A 87 -3.78 -8.09 -19.72
CA SER A 87 -4.15 -9.05 -20.76
C SER A 87 -2.96 -9.87 -21.29
N ASP A 88 -1.73 -9.39 -21.06
CA ASP A 88 -0.50 -10.10 -21.41
C ASP A 88 -0.30 -11.32 -20.48
N PRO A 89 -0.22 -12.56 -21.01
CA PRO A 89 0.06 -13.75 -20.21
C PRO A 89 1.39 -13.68 -19.43
N GLN A 90 2.33 -12.85 -19.88
CA GLN A 90 3.61 -12.59 -19.22
C GLN A 90 3.59 -11.39 -18.28
N SER A 91 2.43 -10.73 -18.10
CA SER A 91 2.29 -9.53 -17.26
C SER A 91 2.87 -9.72 -15.85
N ARG A 92 2.78 -10.92 -15.27
CA ARG A 92 3.37 -11.27 -13.96
C ARG A 92 4.91 -11.21 -13.91
N TYR A 93 5.59 -11.25 -15.06
CA TYR A 93 7.05 -11.24 -15.16
C TYR A 93 7.63 -9.96 -15.75
N SER A 94 6.76 -9.03 -16.16
CA SER A 94 7.13 -7.77 -16.79
C SER A 94 7.12 -6.62 -15.80
N ASP A 95 7.93 -5.59 -16.09
CA ASP A 95 7.88 -4.32 -15.34
C ASP A 95 6.47 -3.73 -15.32
N ARG A 96 6.15 -3.03 -14.25
CA ARG A 96 4.79 -2.53 -14.01
C ARG A 96 4.79 -1.15 -13.35
N PRO A 97 3.80 -0.31 -13.69
CA PRO A 97 3.62 1.00 -13.07
C PRO A 97 3.14 0.89 -11.63
N ILE A 98 2.36 -0.12 -11.30
CA ILE A 98 1.95 -0.43 -9.94
C ILE A 98 1.46 -1.89 -9.88
N ASP A 99 1.61 -2.49 -8.71
CA ASP A 99 1.02 -3.75 -8.26
C ASP A 99 0.33 -3.47 -6.92
N VAL A 100 -0.90 -3.95 -6.77
CA VAL A 100 -1.62 -3.87 -5.50
C VAL A 100 -2.16 -5.24 -5.12
N ASP A 101 -1.60 -5.79 -4.05
CA ASP A 101 -1.95 -7.12 -3.57
C ASP A 101 -2.57 -7.09 -2.19
N ILE A 102 -3.66 -7.84 -2.02
CA ILE A 102 -4.28 -8.06 -0.71
C ILE A 102 -3.47 -9.15 0.00
N LEU A 103 -2.85 -8.80 1.11
CA LEU A 103 -2.03 -9.71 1.91
C LEU A 103 -2.85 -10.34 3.05
N GLU A 104 -3.63 -9.53 3.77
CA GLU A 104 -4.52 -9.99 4.83
C GLU A 104 -5.80 -9.15 4.90
N SER A 105 -6.87 -9.73 5.44
CA SER A 105 -8.11 -9.01 5.74
C SER A 105 -8.54 -9.24 7.20
N SER A 106 -9.16 -8.24 7.81
CA SER A 106 -9.50 -8.26 9.24
C SER A 106 -10.74 -7.43 9.54
N PRO A 107 -11.71 -7.92 10.33
CA PRO A 107 -12.85 -7.11 10.75
C PRO A 107 -12.49 -6.05 11.80
N ARG A 108 -11.31 -6.15 12.43
CA ARG A 108 -10.91 -5.31 13.59
C ARG A 108 -9.60 -4.56 13.40
N ARG A 109 -9.10 -4.46 12.17
CA ARG A 109 -7.78 -3.86 11.86
C ARG A 109 -6.62 -4.53 12.61
N HIS A 110 -6.73 -5.82 12.84
CA HIS A 110 -5.68 -6.62 13.44
C HIS A 110 -5.14 -7.59 12.39
N PHE A 111 -3.85 -7.45 12.08
CA PHE A 111 -3.14 -8.27 11.09
C PHE A 111 -2.05 -9.05 11.82
N THR A 112 -1.76 -10.25 11.34
CA THR A 112 -0.79 -11.14 12.00
C THR A 112 0.53 -11.26 11.24
N GLY A 113 0.54 -10.83 9.98
CA GLY A 113 1.68 -10.98 9.07
C GLY A 113 1.86 -12.41 8.53
N ARG A 114 1.02 -13.37 8.93
CA ARG A 114 1.09 -14.78 8.49
C ARG A 114 0.76 -14.96 7.01
N GLY A 115 -0.03 -14.06 6.43
CA GLY A 115 -0.35 -14.06 5.00
C GLY A 115 0.70 -13.38 4.12
N ILE A 116 1.78 -12.84 4.71
CA ILE A 116 2.84 -12.15 3.98
C ILE A 116 3.93 -13.17 3.63
N HIS A 117 4.25 -13.28 2.34
CA HIS A 117 5.24 -14.25 1.86
C HIS A 117 6.54 -13.55 1.39
N GLU A 118 6.44 -12.30 1.00
CA GLU A 118 7.54 -11.48 0.54
C GLU A 118 8.37 -11.00 1.74
N SER A 119 9.67 -11.35 1.73
CA SER A 119 10.58 -11.06 2.84
C SER A 119 10.65 -9.59 3.21
N TYR A 120 10.56 -8.69 2.22
CA TYR A 120 10.60 -7.25 2.41
C TYR A 120 9.30 -6.69 3.01
N TYR A 121 8.13 -7.26 2.70
CA TYR A 121 6.88 -6.91 3.38
C TYR A 121 6.87 -7.42 4.81
N CYS A 122 7.38 -8.63 5.07
CA CYS A 122 7.55 -9.13 6.44
C CYS A 122 8.45 -8.20 7.27
N ALA A 123 9.56 -7.73 6.68
CA ALA A 123 10.48 -6.80 7.34
C ALA A 123 9.82 -5.45 7.64
N LEU A 124 9.02 -4.91 6.72
CA LEU A 124 8.23 -3.68 6.93
C LEU A 124 7.15 -3.86 8.02
N PHE A 125 6.48 -5.01 8.02
CA PHE A 125 5.38 -5.30 8.94
C PHE A 125 5.87 -5.44 10.38
N HIS A 126 7.00 -6.12 10.58
CA HIS A 126 7.58 -6.36 11.90
C HIS A 126 8.56 -5.27 12.35
N ASP A 127 8.81 -4.25 11.51
CA ASP A 127 9.81 -3.20 11.76
C ASP A 127 11.21 -3.78 12.05
N THR A 128 11.59 -4.81 11.29
CA THR A 128 12.87 -5.54 11.46
C THR A 128 13.86 -5.28 10.32
N GLY A 129 13.46 -4.53 9.29
CA GLY A 129 14.31 -4.24 8.14
C GLY A 129 15.27 -3.07 8.39
N SER A 130 16.55 -3.25 8.06
CA SER A 130 17.54 -2.15 7.98
C SER A 130 17.57 -1.46 6.61
N GLN A 131 16.57 -1.68 5.76
CA GLN A 131 16.58 -1.17 4.39
C GLN A 131 16.42 0.36 4.41
N PRO A 132 17.24 1.10 3.63
CA PRO A 132 17.06 2.53 3.50
C PRO A 132 15.66 2.85 2.95
N THR A 133 14.99 3.77 3.62
CA THR A 133 13.69 4.27 3.20
C THR A 133 13.83 5.32 2.11
N VAL A 134 12.82 5.45 1.25
CA VAL A 134 12.79 6.39 0.12
C VAL A 134 11.79 7.50 0.39
N THR A 135 12.21 8.75 0.22
CA THR A 135 11.32 9.91 0.27
C THR A 135 10.63 10.07 -1.08
N LEU A 136 9.30 10.11 -1.06
CA LEU A 136 8.45 10.40 -2.21
C LEU A 136 7.71 11.72 -2.00
N CYS A 137 7.25 12.31 -3.10
CA CYS A 137 6.47 13.54 -3.08
C CYS A 137 5.05 13.25 -3.57
N LEU A 138 4.06 13.71 -2.80
CA LEU A 138 2.64 13.69 -3.16
C LEU A 138 2.07 15.08 -2.96
N ASN A 139 1.73 15.75 -4.07
CA ASN A 139 1.22 17.13 -4.08
C ASN A 139 2.07 18.12 -3.25
N GLY A 140 3.40 18.00 -3.31
CA GLY A 140 4.32 18.83 -2.55
C GLY A 140 4.59 18.37 -1.11
N GLN A 141 3.87 17.37 -0.62
CA GLN A 141 4.09 16.76 0.70
C GLN A 141 5.01 15.55 0.62
N SER A 142 5.92 15.41 1.59
CA SER A 142 6.84 14.26 1.66
C SER A 142 6.22 13.06 2.37
N LEU A 143 6.42 11.86 1.80
CA LEU A 143 6.05 10.57 2.40
C LEU A 143 7.14 9.51 2.24
N GLY A 144 7.02 8.38 2.94
CA GLY A 144 7.84 7.18 2.71
C GLY A 144 9.06 7.01 3.61
N GLN A 145 9.48 8.02 4.38
CA GLN A 145 10.58 7.86 5.36
C GLN A 145 10.13 7.24 6.70
N ALA A 146 8.85 7.38 7.03
CA ALA A 146 8.24 6.88 8.25
C ALA A 146 6.79 6.44 7.97
N PRO A 147 6.16 5.69 8.88
CA PRO A 147 4.72 5.45 8.82
C PRO A 147 3.93 6.76 8.71
N ALA A 148 2.95 6.79 7.83
CA ALA A 148 2.12 7.96 7.60
C ALA A 148 0.63 7.61 7.53
N THR A 149 -0.21 8.51 8.02
CA THR A 149 -1.66 8.48 7.75
C THR A 149 -1.94 9.40 6.58
N ILE A 150 -2.70 8.92 5.60
CA ILE A 150 -2.98 9.63 4.36
C ILE A 150 -4.49 9.70 4.19
N TYR A 151 -5.05 10.88 3.97
CA TYR A 151 -6.49 11.01 3.76
C TYR A 151 -6.80 12.13 2.78
N TRP A 152 -7.94 11.98 2.12
CA TRP A 152 -8.49 13.01 1.24
C TRP A 152 -9.23 14.07 2.07
N ASN A 153 -8.88 15.35 1.89
CA ASN A 153 -9.59 16.45 2.50
C ASN A 153 -10.53 17.13 1.48
N GLU A 154 -11.84 16.93 1.67
CA GLU A 154 -12.88 17.53 0.83
C GLU A 154 -13.14 19.01 1.16
N SER A 155 -12.72 19.49 2.33
CA SER A 155 -13.09 20.82 2.84
C SER A 155 -12.19 21.98 2.38
N THR A 156 -10.97 21.71 1.88
CA THR A 156 -9.98 22.76 1.57
C THR A 156 -9.41 22.72 0.15
N GLY A 157 -10.05 22.02 -0.78
CA GLY A 157 -9.68 22.11 -2.21
C GLY A 157 -9.20 20.82 -2.87
N HIS A 158 -9.72 19.65 -2.45
CA HIS A 158 -9.41 18.36 -3.09
C HIS A 158 -7.91 17.99 -2.98
N GLU A 159 -7.38 17.99 -1.76
CA GLU A 159 -5.97 17.69 -1.50
C GLU A 159 -5.79 16.43 -0.65
N VAL A 160 -4.75 15.68 -0.96
CA VAL A 160 -4.28 14.58 -0.10
C VAL A 160 -3.43 15.18 1.03
N ILE A 161 -3.76 14.82 2.27
CA ILE A 161 -3.02 15.20 3.47
C ILE A 161 -2.20 14.02 3.96
N VAL A 162 -0.93 14.26 4.29
CA VAL A 162 0.01 13.30 4.85
C VAL A 162 0.37 13.69 6.29
N GLU A 163 0.00 12.86 7.25
CA GLU A 163 0.42 12.98 8.66
C GLU A 163 1.48 11.94 9.01
N GLN A 164 2.71 12.39 9.27
CA GLN A 164 3.83 11.53 9.65
C GLN A 164 3.74 11.11 11.13
N GLY A 165 4.19 9.90 11.46
CA GLY A 165 4.49 9.50 12.85
C GLY A 165 3.37 8.81 13.63
N LYS A 166 2.26 8.42 12.99
CA LYS A 166 1.31 7.47 13.59
C LYS A 166 1.74 6.04 13.22
N GLN A 167 2.22 5.29 14.21
CA GLN A 167 2.54 3.87 14.08
C GLN A 167 1.37 3.16 13.38
N LEU A 168 1.69 2.38 12.36
CA LEU A 168 0.80 1.33 11.90
C LEU A 168 0.69 0.37 13.09
N GLN A 169 -0.37 0.48 13.89
CA GLN A 169 -0.64 -0.50 14.93
C GLN A 169 -0.97 -1.82 14.24
N TYR A 170 0.05 -2.60 13.92
CA TYR A 170 0.00 -3.98 13.51
C TYR A 170 -0.10 -4.81 14.78
N ASP A 171 -1.21 -4.70 15.51
CA ASP A 171 -1.34 -5.17 16.89
C ASP A 171 -0.78 -6.60 17.06
N THR A 172 0.42 -6.78 17.58
CA THR A 172 0.83 -7.98 18.31
C THR A 172 0.51 -7.73 19.77
N ALA A 173 -0.80 -7.77 20.10
CA ALA A 173 -1.33 -7.77 21.45
C ALA A 173 -0.79 -6.68 22.42
N LYS A 174 -1.46 -5.51 22.46
CA LYS A 174 -2.32 -5.08 23.58
C LYS A 174 -2.59 -3.57 23.47
N PRO A 175 -3.86 -3.14 23.39
CA PRO A 175 -4.21 -1.80 23.80
C PRO A 175 -4.20 -1.77 25.33
N THR A 176 -3.19 -1.14 25.92
CA THR A 176 -3.39 -0.47 27.20
C THR A 176 -3.48 1.01 26.90
N LEU A 177 -4.70 1.51 26.76
CA LEU A 177 -4.98 2.93 26.93
C LEU A 177 -5.38 3.14 28.39
N PRO A 178 -4.90 4.20 29.07
CA PRO A 178 -5.56 4.72 30.25
C PRO A 178 -6.85 5.42 29.84
N GLY A 179 -7.94 5.05 30.51
CA GLY A 179 -9.30 5.56 30.33
C GLY A 179 -10.28 4.64 31.04
#